data_AF-A0A503XRA9-F1
#
_entry.id   AF-A0A503XRA9-F1
#
_cell.length_a   1.000
_cell.length_b   1.000
_cell.length_c   1.000
_cell.angle_alpha   90.00
_cell.angle_beta   90.00
_cell.angle_gamma   90.00
#
_symmetry.space_group_name_H-M   'P 1'
#
loop_
_entity.id
_entity.type
_entity.pdbx_description
1 polymer ?
#
loop_
_entity_poly.entity_id
_entity_poly.type
_entity_poly.pdbx_seq_one_letter_code
_entity_poly.pdbx_strand_id
1 'polypeptide(L)'
;MNAHAKVAASVVKAAEERVAAYDWPALAAELDGFGCAVMEKLLTPQECRQIAGLYSDEQHFRSHVHMARHGFGKGEYRYFRYPLPDLIGGLRTALYPRLTEVANRWNERMGLAARYPGAHAAFLEQCHAAGQVRPTPLLLQYVPGDFNCLHQDLYGDLAFPLQVAILLSEPGEDFTGGEFALTEQRPRMQSRVEVVPLRQGDAVAFAVHNRPVQGTKGNYRVNLRHGVSRLRSGMRHTVGIIFHDAK
;
A
#
# COMPACT_ATOMS: atom_id res chain seq x y z
N MET A 1 17.17 -15.58 27.68
CA MET A 1 16.95 -14.12 27.77
C MET A 1 17.29 -13.51 26.41
N ASN A 2 16.31 -12.81 25.83
CA ASN A 2 16.10 -12.68 24.39
C ASN A 2 16.95 -11.58 23.73
N ALA A 3 18.01 -11.96 22.99
CA ALA A 3 18.69 -11.06 22.07
C ALA A 3 17.83 -10.73 20.83
N HIS A 4 17.02 -11.69 20.34
CA HIS A 4 16.16 -11.50 19.16
C HIS A 4 15.00 -10.52 19.37
N ALA A 5 14.38 -10.49 20.56
CA ALA A 5 13.27 -9.56 20.85
C ALA A 5 13.73 -8.10 20.92
N LYS A 6 14.98 -7.85 21.35
CA LYS A 6 15.53 -6.49 21.49
C LYS A 6 15.92 -5.89 20.14
N VAL A 7 16.40 -6.72 19.21
CA VAL A 7 16.73 -6.31 17.83
C VAL A 7 15.46 -5.98 17.05
N ALA A 8 14.40 -6.80 17.13
CA ALA A 8 13.15 -6.54 16.42
C ALA A 8 12.46 -5.23 16.87
N ALA A 9 12.42 -4.96 18.17
CA ALA A 9 11.86 -3.72 18.71
C ALA A 9 12.63 -2.47 18.24
N SER A 10 13.96 -2.56 18.13
CA SER A 10 14.77 -1.43 17.62
C SER A 10 14.53 -1.12 16.15
N VAL A 11 14.29 -2.15 15.32
CA VAL A 11 13.99 -2.01 13.90
C VAL A 11 12.63 -1.36 13.69
N VAL A 12 11.61 -1.81 14.43
CA VAL A 12 10.27 -1.20 14.41
C VAL A 12 10.35 0.27 14.79
N LYS A 13 11.01 0.59 15.91
CA LYS A 13 11.17 1.97 16.37
C LYS A 13 11.88 2.85 15.34
N ALA A 14 12.94 2.36 14.71
CA ALA A 14 13.64 3.11 13.66
C ALA A 14 12.74 3.38 12.44
N ALA A 15 11.88 2.43 12.06
CA ALA A 15 10.91 2.63 10.98
C ALA A 15 9.81 3.64 11.37
N GLU A 16 9.32 3.59 12.60
CA GLU A 16 8.38 4.57 13.16
C GLU A 16 8.98 5.99 13.17
N GLU A 17 10.25 6.12 13.56
CA GLU A 17 10.98 7.38 13.53
C GLU A 17 11.11 7.92 12.10
N ARG A 18 11.40 7.07 11.10
CA ARG A 18 11.41 7.46 9.68
C ARG A 18 10.04 7.94 9.22
N VAL A 19 8.96 7.22 9.56
CA VAL A 19 7.57 7.62 9.27
C VAL A 19 7.25 8.97 9.88
N ALA A 20 7.68 9.22 11.12
CA ALA A 20 7.43 10.49 11.81
C ALA A 20 8.21 11.67 11.21
N ALA A 21 9.35 11.42 10.57
CA ALA A 21 10.24 12.44 10.03
C ALA A 21 9.81 13.02 8.66
N TYR A 22 8.88 12.38 7.95
CA TYR A 22 8.40 12.92 6.67
C TYR A 22 7.63 14.24 6.84
N ASP A 23 7.71 15.08 5.80
CA ASP A 23 6.84 16.25 5.65
C ASP A 23 5.42 15.78 5.26
N TRP A 24 4.65 15.41 6.27
CA TRP A 24 3.26 14.96 6.11
C TRP A 24 2.35 15.99 5.43
N PRO A 25 2.45 17.30 5.71
CA PRO A 25 1.76 18.32 4.93
C PRO A 25 2.06 18.23 3.42
N ALA A 26 3.32 18.08 3.02
CA ALA A 26 3.70 17.94 1.62
C ALA A 26 3.16 16.63 1.00
N LEU A 27 3.32 15.49 1.68
CA LEU A 27 2.76 14.21 1.23
C LEU A 27 1.24 14.25 1.10
N ALA A 28 0.56 14.92 2.02
CA ALA A 28 -0.89 15.10 1.96
C ALA A 28 -1.31 16.00 0.80
N ALA A 29 -0.52 17.01 0.43
CA ALA A 29 -0.76 17.84 -0.75
C ALA A 29 -0.56 17.05 -2.06
N GLU A 30 0.47 16.21 -2.14
CA GLU A 30 0.70 15.30 -3.27
C GLU A 30 -0.45 14.29 -3.44
N LEU A 31 -0.87 13.65 -2.35
CA LEU A 31 -2.06 12.79 -2.34
C LEU A 31 -3.31 13.56 -2.82
N ASP A 32 -3.53 14.78 -2.30
CA ASP A 32 -4.66 15.62 -2.71
C ASP A 32 -4.60 16.01 -4.19
N GLY A 33 -3.42 16.21 -4.76
CA GLY A 33 -3.21 16.68 -6.14
C GLY A 33 -3.23 15.56 -7.19
N PHE A 34 -2.59 14.44 -6.88
CA PHE A 34 -2.29 13.37 -7.85
C PHE A 34 -2.84 12.00 -7.44
N GLY A 35 -3.30 11.85 -6.19
CA GLY A 35 -3.80 10.59 -5.66
C GLY A 35 -2.70 9.60 -5.29
N CYS A 36 -1.43 10.02 -5.33
CA CYS A 36 -0.30 9.28 -4.80
C CYS A 36 0.76 10.21 -4.24
N ALA A 37 1.58 9.72 -3.31
CA ALA A 37 2.76 10.41 -2.82
C ALA A 37 3.88 9.40 -2.53
N VAL A 38 5.13 9.79 -2.83
CA VAL A 38 6.31 8.96 -2.60
C VAL A 38 6.93 9.29 -1.25
N MET A 39 7.22 8.26 -0.48
CA MET A 39 7.98 8.30 0.77
C MET A 39 9.32 7.61 0.50
N GLU A 40 10.36 8.42 0.27
CA GLU A 40 11.69 7.89 -0.07
C GLU A 40 12.33 7.19 1.13
N LYS A 41 13.01 6.06 0.87
CA LYS A 41 13.84 5.34 1.85
C LYS A 41 13.12 5.00 3.16
N LEU A 42 11.84 4.64 3.05
CA LEU A 42 11.05 4.16 4.21
C LEU A 42 11.68 2.89 4.81
N LEU A 43 12.20 2.03 3.94
CA LEU A 43 12.98 0.86 4.32
C LEU A 43 14.43 1.00 3.85
N THR A 44 15.33 0.45 4.65
CA THR A 44 16.72 0.22 4.27
C THR A 44 16.82 -0.97 3.30
N PRO A 45 17.87 -1.05 2.47
CA PRO A 45 18.11 -2.22 1.62
C PRO A 45 18.16 -3.55 2.38
N GLN A 46 18.65 -3.55 3.63
CA GLN A 46 18.69 -4.74 4.46
C GLN A 46 17.29 -5.19 4.88
N GLU A 47 16.45 -4.27 5.36
CA GLU A 47 15.05 -4.56 5.70
C GLU A 47 14.28 -5.04 4.45
N CYS A 48 14.54 -4.45 3.28
CA CYS A 48 13.95 -4.89 2.02
C CYS A 48 14.28 -6.35 1.70
N ARG A 49 15.56 -6.74 1.78
CA ARG A 49 15.99 -8.13 1.57
C ARG A 49 15.40 -9.08 2.60
N GLN A 50 15.30 -8.66 3.86
CA GLN A 50 14.69 -9.47 4.92
C GLN A 50 13.22 -9.76 4.62
N ILE A 51 12.44 -8.74 4.25
CA ILE A 51 11.01 -8.91 3.92
C ILE A 51 10.83 -9.72 2.64
N ALA A 52 11.61 -9.45 1.58
CA ALA A 52 11.54 -10.21 0.33
C ALA A 52 11.88 -11.69 0.56
N GLY A 53 12.86 -11.98 1.41
CA GLY A 53 13.26 -13.33 1.81
C GLY A 53 12.17 -14.12 2.53
N LEU A 54 11.13 -13.47 3.07
CA LEU A 54 9.99 -14.17 3.68
C LEU A 54 9.14 -14.91 2.64
N TYR A 55 9.18 -14.54 1.35
CA TYR A 55 8.27 -15.07 0.33
C TYR A 55 8.25 -16.61 0.26
N SER A 56 9.42 -17.24 0.42
CA SER A 56 9.59 -18.69 0.37
C SER A 56 9.15 -19.41 1.65
N ASP A 57 8.96 -18.68 2.75
CA ASP A 57 8.60 -19.24 4.04
C ASP A 57 7.08 -19.16 4.27
N GLU A 58 6.40 -20.26 3.94
CA GLU A 58 4.93 -20.33 3.89
C GLU A 58 4.27 -20.09 5.26
N GLN A 59 4.99 -20.29 6.37
CA GLN A 59 4.45 -20.13 7.72
C GLN A 59 3.97 -18.70 8.00
N HIS A 60 4.54 -17.71 7.30
CA HIS A 60 4.16 -16.32 7.43
C HIS A 60 2.84 -15.96 6.72
N PHE A 61 2.29 -16.85 5.90
CA PHE A 61 1.17 -16.53 5.03
C PHE A 61 -0.08 -17.36 5.35
N ARG A 62 -1.26 -16.74 5.16
CA ARG A 62 -2.56 -17.41 5.25
C ARG A 62 -3.07 -17.89 3.89
N SER A 63 -2.59 -17.29 2.80
CA SER A 63 -2.98 -17.67 1.44
C SER A 63 -1.95 -17.23 0.39
N HIS A 64 -1.98 -17.91 -0.75
CA HIS A 64 -1.18 -17.64 -1.93
C HIS A 64 -2.12 -17.52 -3.13
N VAL A 65 -2.05 -16.40 -3.84
CA VAL A 65 -2.89 -16.10 -4.98
C VAL A 65 -2.03 -16.03 -6.24
N HIS A 66 -2.45 -16.77 -7.26
CA HIS A 66 -1.90 -16.68 -8.61
C HIS A 66 -2.82 -15.78 -9.44
N MET A 67 -2.34 -14.58 -9.79
CA MET A 67 -3.15 -13.51 -10.38
C MET A 67 -3.84 -13.92 -11.68
N ALA A 68 -3.17 -14.76 -12.48
CA ALA A 68 -3.68 -15.26 -13.76
C ALA A 68 -5.01 -16.01 -13.63
N ARG A 69 -5.29 -16.63 -12.47
CA ARG A 69 -6.55 -17.35 -12.23
C ARG A 69 -7.75 -16.42 -12.00
N HIS A 70 -7.50 -15.15 -11.74
CA HIS A 70 -8.51 -14.17 -11.32
C HIS A 70 -8.65 -13.00 -12.29
N GLY A 71 -7.91 -12.99 -13.40
CA GLY A 71 -7.93 -11.89 -14.38
C GLY A 71 -7.23 -10.61 -13.88
N PHE A 72 -6.48 -10.68 -12.77
CA PHE A 72 -5.76 -9.54 -12.18
C PHE A 72 -4.41 -9.25 -12.86
N GLY A 73 -4.05 -10.02 -13.88
CA GLY A 73 -2.78 -9.92 -14.59
C GLY A 73 -2.01 -11.23 -14.49
N LYS A 74 -0.68 -11.13 -14.43
CA LYS A 74 0.25 -12.26 -14.30
C LYS A 74 1.24 -11.96 -13.19
N GLY A 75 1.52 -12.95 -12.36
CA GLY A 75 2.30 -12.80 -11.13
C GLY A 75 1.60 -13.44 -9.94
N GLU A 76 2.23 -13.30 -8.77
CA GLU A 76 1.79 -13.96 -7.56
C GLU A 76 1.89 -13.02 -6.36
N TYR A 77 0.96 -13.21 -5.41
CA TYR A 77 1.09 -12.57 -4.11
C TYR A 77 0.65 -13.50 -2.99
N ARG A 78 1.26 -13.29 -1.83
CA ARG A 78 1.00 -14.05 -0.61
C ARG A 78 0.55 -13.10 0.48
N TYR A 79 -0.50 -13.49 1.15
CA TYR A 79 -1.23 -12.71 2.11
C TYR A 79 -0.75 -13.12 3.51
N PHE A 80 -0.19 -12.20 4.31
CA PHE A 80 0.39 -12.55 5.62
C PHE A 80 -0.66 -13.11 6.58
N ARG A 81 -0.29 -13.89 7.58
CA ARG A 81 -1.17 -14.25 8.71
C ARG A 81 -0.85 -13.42 9.94
N TYR A 82 -1.74 -13.47 10.94
CA TYR A 82 -1.41 -12.98 12.28
C TYR A 82 -0.58 -14.04 13.04
N PRO A 83 0.35 -13.64 13.91
CA PRO A 83 0.88 -12.28 14.03
C PRO A 83 1.66 -11.86 12.78
N LEU A 84 1.59 -10.57 12.42
CA LEU A 84 2.37 -10.02 11.31
C LEU A 84 3.87 -9.96 11.71
N PRO A 85 4.81 -10.03 10.74
CA PRO A 85 6.19 -9.67 11.02
C PRO A 85 6.28 -8.29 11.64
N ASP A 86 7.08 -8.13 12.71
CA ASP A 86 7.08 -6.94 13.57
C ASP A 86 7.19 -5.63 12.79
N LEU A 87 8.11 -5.55 11.83
CA LEU A 87 8.31 -4.37 10.99
C LEU A 87 7.07 -4.03 10.14
N ILE A 88 6.39 -5.03 9.58
CA ILE A 88 5.16 -4.83 8.79
C ILE A 88 4.01 -4.37 9.69
N GLY A 89 3.88 -4.98 10.88
CA GLY A 89 2.90 -4.58 11.89
C GLY A 89 3.12 -3.13 12.36
N GLY A 90 4.36 -2.80 12.73
CA GLY A 90 4.75 -1.47 13.18
C GLY A 90 4.51 -0.39 12.12
N LEU A 91 4.93 -0.63 10.87
CA LEU A 91 4.65 0.30 9.76
C LEU A 91 3.16 0.50 9.52
N ARG A 92 2.37 -0.59 9.53
CA ARG A 92 0.91 -0.53 9.38
C ARG A 92 0.28 0.34 10.47
N THR A 93 0.75 0.23 11.71
CA THR A 93 0.26 1.04 12.83
C THR A 93 0.74 2.50 12.75
N ALA A 94 1.99 2.74 12.34
CA ALA A 94 2.59 4.08 12.32
C ALA A 94 2.09 4.96 11.16
N LEU A 95 1.88 4.37 9.98
CA LEU A 95 1.39 5.08 8.80
C LEU A 95 -0.09 5.46 8.91
N TYR A 96 -0.88 4.64 9.60
CA TYR A 96 -2.34 4.77 9.62
C TYR A 96 -2.86 6.13 10.14
N PRO A 97 -2.43 6.66 11.30
CA PRO A 97 -2.95 7.92 11.81
C PRO A 97 -2.73 9.08 10.83
N ARG A 98 -1.56 9.09 10.19
CA ARG A 98 -1.16 10.11 9.23
C ARG A 98 -2.01 10.08 7.96
N LEU A 99 -2.29 8.88 7.44
CA LEU A 99 -3.16 8.70 6.28
C LEU A 99 -4.65 8.89 6.63
N THR A 100 -5.03 8.68 7.89
CA THR A 100 -6.41 8.84 8.36
C THR A 100 -6.87 10.29 8.32
N GLU A 101 -5.97 11.24 8.61
CA GLU A 101 -6.26 12.67 8.44
C GLU A 101 -6.64 13.01 6.99
N VAL A 102 -5.86 12.50 6.02
CA VAL A 102 -6.14 12.67 4.58
C VAL A 102 -7.47 11.99 4.21
N ALA A 103 -7.67 10.74 4.61
CA ALA A 103 -8.88 9.98 4.31
C ALA A 103 -10.15 10.65 4.84
N ASN A 104 -10.13 11.17 6.07
CA ASN A 104 -11.27 11.86 6.67
C ASN A 104 -11.55 13.21 5.99
N ARG A 105 -10.50 13.99 5.68
CA ARG A 105 -10.63 15.23 4.88
C ARG A 105 -11.21 14.95 3.50
N TRP A 106 -10.81 13.85 2.87
CA TRP A 106 -11.35 13.43 1.59
C TRP A 106 -12.84 13.09 1.68
N ASN A 107 -13.22 12.30 2.68
CA ASN A 107 -14.62 11.95 2.90
C ASN A 107 -15.48 13.19 3.15
N GLU A 108 -14.99 14.15 3.92
CA GLU A 108 -15.65 15.44 4.13
C GLU A 108 -15.86 16.22 2.82
N ARG A 109 -14.79 16.43 2.04
CA ARG A 109 -14.86 17.12 0.73
C ARG A 109 -15.78 16.44 -0.26
N MET A 110 -15.93 15.11 -0.16
CA MET A 110 -16.81 14.30 -1.01
C MET A 110 -18.23 14.14 -0.47
N GLY A 111 -18.56 14.73 0.69
CA GLY A 111 -19.88 14.61 1.33
C GLY A 111 -20.20 13.19 1.82
N LEU A 112 -19.20 12.37 2.11
CA LEU A 112 -19.36 11.03 2.65
C LEU A 112 -19.48 11.08 4.18
N ALA A 113 -20.39 10.28 4.75
CA ALA A 113 -20.61 10.25 6.20
C ALA A 113 -19.53 9.44 6.95
N ALA A 114 -18.92 8.45 6.30
CA ALA A 114 -17.93 7.56 6.92
C ALA A 114 -16.72 8.35 7.47
N ARG A 115 -16.30 8.03 8.70
CA ARG A 115 -15.09 8.55 9.33
C ARG A 115 -14.29 7.41 9.94
N TYR A 116 -12.99 7.47 9.79
CA TYR A 116 -12.06 6.49 10.33
C TYR A 116 -11.53 6.98 11.69
N PRO A 117 -11.41 6.10 12.70
CA PRO A 117 -10.90 6.48 14.01
C PRO A 117 -9.40 6.83 13.92
N GLY A 118 -8.89 7.68 14.81
CA GLY A 118 -7.48 8.12 14.74
C GLY A 118 -6.44 7.03 14.99
N ALA A 119 -6.81 5.96 15.71
CA ALA A 119 -5.92 4.86 16.05
C ALA A 119 -6.22 3.62 15.19
N HIS A 120 -5.15 2.96 14.69
CA HIS A 120 -5.29 1.79 13.82
C HIS A 120 -5.99 0.62 14.51
N ALA A 121 -5.65 0.37 15.78
CA ALA A 121 -6.28 -0.67 16.58
C ALA A 121 -7.81 -0.51 16.67
N ALA A 122 -8.30 0.72 16.87
CA ALA A 122 -9.74 1.00 16.91
C ALA A 122 -10.42 0.73 15.56
N PHE A 123 -9.72 0.94 14.45
CA PHE A 123 -10.27 0.59 13.13
C PHE A 123 -10.28 -0.91 12.88
N LEU A 124 -9.28 -1.65 13.38
CA LEU A 124 -9.29 -3.11 13.35
C LEU A 124 -10.42 -3.68 14.21
N GLU A 125 -10.72 -3.10 15.37
CA GLU A 125 -11.88 -3.49 16.19
C GLU A 125 -13.19 -3.32 15.41
N GLN A 126 -13.35 -2.22 14.66
CA GLN A 126 -14.50 -2.03 13.77
C GLN A 126 -14.56 -3.09 12.66
N CYS A 127 -13.40 -3.42 12.06
CA CYS A 127 -13.29 -4.52 11.08
C CYS A 127 -13.75 -5.84 11.69
N HIS A 128 -13.26 -6.17 12.89
CA HIS A 128 -13.55 -7.43 13.58
C HIS A 128 -15.03 -7.52 13.97
N ALA A 129 -15.62 -6.42 14.43
CA ALA A 129 -17.05 -6.32 14.70
C ALA A 129 -17.91 -6.52 13.44
N ALA A 130 -17.39 -6.15 12.26
CA ALA A 130 -18.00 -6.41 10.95
C ALA A 130 -17.66 -7.80 10.36
N GLY A 131 -17.04 -8.68 11.15
CA GLY A 131 -16.64 -10.03 10.72
C GLY A 131 -15.41 -10.06 9.80
N GLN A 132 -14.67 -8.96 9.68
CA GLN A 132 -13.42 -8.88 8.93
C GLN A 132 -12.23 -9.13 9.85
N VAL A 133 -11.76 -10.37 9.97
CA VAL A 133 -10.73 -10.78 10.96
C VAL A 133 -9.40 -11.22 10.36
N ARG A 134 -9.28 -11.22 9.02
CA ARG A 134 -8.09 -11.67 8.31
C ARG A 134 -7.19 -10.46 7.99
N PRO A 135 -5.90 -10.47 8.36
CA PRO A 135 -4.99 -9.36 8.05
C PRO A 135 -4.90 -9.18 6.54
N THR A 136 -4.58 -7.99 6.05
CA THR A 136 -4.51 -7.72 4.61
C THR A 136 -3.14 -7.38 4.05
N PRO A 137 -2.07 -7.10 4.84
CA PRO A 137 -0.73 -6.98 4.26
C PRO A 137 -0.35 -8.21 3.43
N LEU A 138 0.37 -7.96 2.34
CA LEU A 138 0.72 -8.97 1.35
C LEU A 138 2.10 -8.72 0.75
N LEU A 139 2.75 -9.79 0.31
CA LEU A 139 4.03 -9.74 -0.40
C LEU A 139 3.82 -10.26 -1.82
N LEU A 140 4.19 -9.45 -2.81
CA LEU A 140 4.09 -9.76 -4.23
C LEU A 140 5.46 -10.17 -4.77
N GLN A 141 5.44 -11.11 -5.73
CA GLN A 141 6.59 -11.47 -6.55
C GLN A 141 6.18 -11.45 -8.01
N TYR A 142 6.99 -10.75 -8.83
CA TYR A 142 6.84 -10.69 -10.27
C TYR A 142 8.13 -11.21 -10.93
N VAL A 143 7.98 -11.98 -12.00
CA VAL A 143 9.06 -12.45 -12.87
C VAL A 143 8.85 -11.93 -14.31
N PRO A 144 9.77 -12.13 -15.27
CA PRO A 144 9.64 -11.54 -16.60
C PRO A 144 8.33 -11.93 -17.30
N GLY A 145 7.63 -10.95 -17.86
CA GLY A 145 6.33 -11.12 -18.49
C GLY A 145 5.12 -10.92 -17.55
N ASP A 146 5.35 -10.89 -16.24
CA ASP A 146 4.32 -10.59 -15.26
C ASP A 146 3.94 -9.10 -15.26
N PHE A 147 2.70 -8.81 -14.85
CA PHE A 147 2.11 -7.46 -14.76
C PHE A 147 0.89 -7.49 -13.86
N ASN A 148 0.53 -6.34 -13.30
CA ASN A 148 -0.74 -6.17 -12.58
C ASN A 148 -1.68 -5.26 -13.36
N CYS A 149 -2.88 -5.76 -13.67
CA CYS A 149 -3.91 -4.97 -14.35
C CYS A 149 -4.25 -3.70 -13.56
N LEU A 150 -4.76 -2.68 -14.24
CA LEU A 150 -5.32 -1.52 -13.55
C LEU A 150 -6.60 -1.90 -12.80
N HIS A 151 -6.55 -1.88 -11.48
CA HIS A 151 -7.61 -2.33 -10.58
C HIS A 151 -7.82 -1.37 -9.40
N GLN A 152 -8.80 -1.72 -8.56
CA GLN A 152 -9.17 -1.05 -7.34
C GLN A 152 -9.29 -2.10 -6.24
N ASP A 153 -8.64 -1.88 -5.11
CA ASP A 153 -8.66 -2.80 -3.98
C ASP A 153 -9.85 -2.49 -3.05
N LEU A 154 -11.04 -2.81 -3.53
CA LEU A 154 -12.28 -2.66 -2.77
C LEU A 154 -12.78 -4.05 -2.37
N TYR A 155 -12.55 -4.42 -1.12
CA TYR A 155 -13.06 -5.67 -0.57
C TYR A 155 -13.42 -5.50 0.90
N GLY A 156 -14.41 -6.30 1.33
CA GLY A 156 -15.01 -6.16 2.66
C GLY A 156 -16.07 -5.06 2.74
N ASP A 157 -16.77 -5.05 3.87
CA ASP A 157 -17.78 -4.05 4.23
C ASP A 157 -17.12 -2.74 4.70
N LEU A 158 -15.96 -2.84 5.35
CA LEU A 158 -15.13 -1.69 5.73
C LEU A 158 -13.85 -1.68 4.92
N ALA A 159 -13.66 -0.63 4.11
CA ALA A 159 -12.48 -0.40 3.30
C ALA A 159 -11.85 0.96 3.62
N PHE A 160 -10.54 0.99 3.83
CA PHE A 160 -9.77 2.23 3.98
C PHE A 160 -9.34 2.74 2.59
N PRO A 161 -9.46 4.05 2.29
CA PRO A 161 -9.39 4.55 0.91
C PRO A 161 -7.96 4.76 0.41
N LEU A 162 -6.97 4.55 1.29
CA LEU A 162 -5.55 4.70 1.01
C LEU A 162 -4.82 3.39 1.30
N GLN A 163 -3.80 3.10 0.52
CA GLN A 163 -2.89 1.97 0.72
C GLN A 163 -1.45 2.43 0.57
N VAL A 164 -0.51 1.60 1.03
CA VAL A 164 0.92 1.80 0.82
C VAL A 164 1.51 0.58 0.13
N ALA A 165 2.31 0.79 -0.91
CA ALA A 165 3.15 -0.23 -1.51
C ALA A 165 4.62 0.16 -1.38
N ILE A 166 5.48 -0.76 -0.95
CA ILE A 166 6.91 -0.53 -0.76
C ILE A 166 7.69 -1.43 -1.70
N LEU A 167 8.52 -0.84 -2.55
CA LEU A 167 9.34 -1.59 -3.49
C LEU A 167 10.54 -2.21 -2.77
N LEU A 168 10.73 -3.53 -2.90
CA LEU A 168 11.78 -4.26 -2.18
C LEU A 168 12.98 -4.62 -3.05
N SER A 169 12.84 -4.53 -4.37
CA SER A 169 13.89 -4.81 -5.36
C SER A 169 14.39 -3.51 -5.98
N GLU A 170 15.65 -3.45 -6.40
CA GLU A 170 16.24 -2.27 -7.01
C GLU A 170 16.03 -2.25 -8.54
N PRO A 171 15.33 -1.24 -9.10
CA PRO A 171 15.18 -1.12 -10.54
C PRO A 171 16.53 -0.92 -11.25
N GLY A 172 16.70 -1.57 -12.39
CA GLY A 172 17.94 -1.53 -13.18
C GLY A 172 18.99 -2.55 -12.74
N GLU A 173 18.93 -3.02 -11.48
CA GLU A 173 19.80 -4.08 -10.96
C GLU A 173 19.05 -5.41 -10.85
N ASP A 174 17.97 -5.44 -10.06
CA ASP A 174 17.18 -6.66 -9.80
C ASP A 174 16.13 -6.91 -10.89
N PHE A 175 15.61 -5.86 -11.54
CA PHE A 175 14.61 -5.96 -12.60
C PHE A 175 14.59 -4.76 -13.55
N THR A 176 13.93 -4.91 -14.71
CA THR A 176 13.59 -3.80 -15.62
C THR A 176 12.11 -3.81 -16.02
N GLY A 177 11.54 -2.65 -16.38
CA GLY A 177 10.09 -2.48 -16.49
C GLY A 177 9.42 -2.49 -15.12
N GLY A 178 8.17 -2.94 -15.02
CA GLY A 178 7.51 -3.15 -13.72
C GLY A 178 7.24 -1.88 -12.92
N GLU A 179 7.04 -0.75 -13.59
CA GLU A 179 6.74 0.52 -12.93
C GLU A 179 5.35 0.45 -12.26
N PHE A 180 5.25 1.02 -11.05
CA PHE A 180 3.95 1.24 -10.42
C PHE A 180 3.25 2.40 -11.14
N ALA A 181 2.02 2.20 -11.55
CA ALA A 181 1.27 3.19 -12.30
C ALA A 181 -0.13 3.39 -11.71
N LEU A 182 -0.59 4.64 -11.76
CA LEU A 182 -1.97 5.00 -11.52
C LEU A 182 -2.59 5.57 -12.79
N THR A 183 -3.87 5.32 -12.98
CA THR A 183 -4.69 6.03 -13.95
C THR A 183 -5.80 6.76 -13.25
N GLU A 184 -5.91 8.05 -13.51
CA GLU A 184 -6.98 8.90 -13.03
C GLU A 184 -7.97 9.17 -14.16
N GLN A 185 -9.17 8.62 -14.02
CA GLN A 185 -10.30 8.88 -14.91
C GLN A 185 -11.09 10.07 -14.39
N ARG A 186 -11.12 11.13 -15.21
CA ARG A 186 -11.86 12.37 -14.96
C ARG A 186 -13.17 12.36 -15.75
N PRO A 187 -14.32 12.77 -15.19
CA PRO A 187 -15.59 12.74 -15.90
C PRO A 187 -15.52 13.50 -17.24
N ARG A 188 -15.89 12.82 -18.33
CA ARG A 188 -15.92 13.36 -19.71
C ARG A 188 -14.55 13.84 -20.24
N MET A 189 -13.45 13.36 -19.68
CA MET A 189 -12.09 13.65 -20.13
C MET A 189 -11.30 12.36 -20.32
N GLN A 190 -10.19 12.45 -21.06
CA GLN A 190 -9.24 11.35 -21.15
C GLN A 190 -8.52 11.12 -19.81
N SER A 191 -8.19 9.85 -19.55
CA SER A 191 -7.46 9.47 -18.34
C SER A 191 -6.07 10.09 -18.30
N ARG A 192 -5.64 10.51 -17.11
CA ARG A 192 -4.25 10.88 -16.82
C ARG A 192 -3.53 9.65 -16.27
N VAL A 193 -2.28 9.45 -16.66
CA VAL A 193 -1.42 8.39 -16.10
C VAL A 193 -0.37 9.04 -15.21
N GLU A 194 -0.17 8.48 -14.03
CA GLU A 194 0.97 8.78 -13.15
C GLU A 194 1.84 7.53 -13.06
N VAL A 195 3.12 7.65 -13.38
CA VAL A 195 4.10 6.58 -13.22
C VAL A 195 4.98 6.95 -12.03
N VAL A 196 5.07 6.06 -11.04
CA VAL A 196 5.74 6.34 -9.77
C VAL A 196 7.14 5.70 -9.77
N PRO A 197 8.22 6.50 -9.85
CA PRO A 197 9.58 5.99 -10.09
C PRO A 197 10.27 5.56 -8.78
N LEU A 198 9.73 4.53 -8.12
CA LEU A 198 10.25 4.02 -6.86
C LEU A 198 11.65 3.40 -7.02
N ARG A 199 12.54 3.64 -6.05
CA ARG A 199 13.77 2.86 -5.78
C ARG A 199 13.54 1.81 -4.70
N GLN A 200 14.50 0.91 -4.48
CA GLN A 200 14.43 -0.03 -3.37
C GLN A 200 14.27 0.71 -2.03
N GLY A 201 13.25 0.30 -1.28
CA GLY A 201 12.91 0.88 0.02
C GLY A 201 12.02 2.11 -0.04
N ASP A 202 11.77 2.66 -1.22
CA ASP A 202 10.77 3.70 -1.39
C ASP A 202 9.36 3.11 -1.30
N ALA A 203 8.46 3.92 -0.76
CA ALA A 203 7.05 3.58 -0.63
C ALA A 203 6.19 4.58 -1.40
N VAL A 204 5.08 4.10 -1.96
CA VAL A 204 4.01 4.94 -2.50
C VAL A 204 2.77 4.80 -1.63
N ALA A 205 2.28 5.91 -1.07
CA ALA A 205 0.92 5.99 -0.55
C ALA A 205 -0.01 6.38 -1.70
N PHE A 206 -1.17 5.72 -1.84
CA PHE A 206 -2.06 6.00 -2.97
C PHE A 206 -3.55 5.78 -2.69
N ALA A 207 -4.37 6.49 -3.45
CA ALA A 207 -5.83 6.34 -3.48
C ALA A 207 -6.22 5.02 -4.15
N VAL A 208 -7.00 4.22 -3.43
CA VAL A 208 -7.43 2.90 -3.89
C VAL A 208 -8.57 2.96 -4.91
N HIS A 209 -9.43 3.98 -4.76
CA HIS A 209 -10.65 4.11 -5.55
C HIS A 209 -10.86 5.55 -6.00
N ASN A 210 -11.11 6.48 -5.08
CA ASN A 210 -11.46 7.85 -5.42
C ASN A 210 -10.67 8.85 -4.59
N ARG A 211 -10.50 10.05 -5.15
CA ARG A 211 -10.11 11.25 -4.42
C ARG A 211 -11.00 12.44 -4.82
N PRO A 212 -11.16 13.46 -3.95
CA PRO A 212 -11.82 14.70 -4.32
C PRO A 212 -10.92 15.60 -5.15
N VAL A 213 -11.48 16.20 -6.20
CA VAL A 213 -10.87 17.27 -7.00
C VAL A 213 -11.71 18.53 -6.91
N GLN A 214 -11.05 19.67 -6.73
CA GLN A 214 -11.72 20.96 -6.76
C GLN A 214 -12.08 21.33 -8.21
N GLY A 215 -13.37 21.48 -8.50
CA GLY A 215 -13.89 22.03 -9.74
C GLY A 215 -14.41 23.46 -9.56
N THR A 216 -14.88 24.07 -10.65
CA THR A 216 -15.45 25.43 -10.63
C THR A 216 -16.76 25.54 -9.85
N LYS A 217 -17.49 24.43 -9.70
CA LYS A 217 -18.78 24.34 -8.97
C LYS A 217 -18.68 23.63 -7.62
N GLY A 218 -17.46 23.41 -7.12
CA GLY A 218 -17.20 22.64 -5.90
C GLY A 218 -16.41 21.35 -6.16
N ASN A 219 -16.27 20.54 -5.11
CA ASN A 219 -15.55 19.27 -5.20
C ASN A 219 -16.34 18.23 -6.01
N TYR A 220 -15.64 17.47 -6.86
CA TYR A 220 -16.16 16.27 -7.52
C TYR A 220 -15.19 15.10 -7.33
N ARG A 221 -15.62 13.88 -7.69
CA ARG A 221 -14.81 12.67 -7.53
C ARG A 221 -14.16 12.30 -8.86
N VAL A 222 -12.89 11.90 -8.79
CA VAL A 222 -12.20 11.20 -9.88
C VAL A 222 -11.99 9.75 -9.48
N ASN A 223 -12.01 8.84 -10.46
CA ASN A 223 -11.74 7.43 -10.20
C ASN A 223 -10.27 7.15 -10.49
N LEU A 224 -9.59 6.53 -9.54
CA LEU A 224 -8.24 6.03 -9.68
C LEU A 224 -8.26 4.52 -9.81
N ARG A 225 -7.37 4.02 -10.64
CA ARG A 225 -6.96 2.61 -10.68
C ARG A 225 -5.45 2.57 -10.60
N HIS A 226 -4.93 1.51 -10.02
CA HIS A 226 -3.48 1.31 -9.92
C HIS A 226 -3.11 -0.07 -10.43
N GLY A 227 -1.85 -0.24 -10.80
CA GLY A 227 -1.33 -1.48 -11.35
C GLY A 227 0.18 -1.41 -11.49
N VAL A 228 0.74 -2.46 -12.11
CA VAL A 228 2.18 -2.58 -12.34
C VAL A 228 2.38 -2.94 -13.80
N SER A 229 3.22 -2.18 -14.48
CA SER A 229 3.55 -2.43 -15.88
C SER A 229 4.23 -3.80 -16.06
N ARG A 230 4.39 -4.24 -17.30
CA ARG A 230 5.06 -5.52 -17.58
C ARG A 230 6.51 -5.51 -17.11
N LEU A 231 6.89 -6.52 -16.34
CA LEU A 231 8.28 -6.81 -16.01
C LEU A 231 9.00 -7.35 -17.26
N ARG A 232 10.16 -6.78 -17.60
CA ARG A 232 10.91 -7.11 -18.80
C ARG A 232 12.06 -8.07 -18.53
N SER A 233 12.71 -7.94 -17.38
CA SER A 233 13.78 -8.83 -16.92
C SER A 233 13.82 -8.88 -15.40
N GLY A 234 14.50 -9.90 -14.86
CA GLY A 234 14.78 -10.00 -13.43
C GLY A 234 13.56 -10.35 -12.58
N MET A 235 13.61 -10.00 -11.30
CA MET A 235 12.58 -10.33 -10.30
C MET A 235 12.27 -9.11 -9.44
N ARG A 236 10.98 -8.85 -9.23
CA ARG A 236 10.49 -7.68 -8.51
C ARG A 236 9.63 -8.12 -7.32
N HIS A 237 10.08 -7.77 -6.13
CA HIS A 237 9.32 -7.92 -4.89
C HIS A 237 8.74 -6.59 -4.44
N THR A 238 7.54 -6.64 -3.88
CA THR A 238 6.86 -5.47 -3.31
C THR A 238 6.02 -5.93 -2.14
N VAL A 239 5.98 -5.16 -1.06
CA VAL A 239 5.05 -5.40 0.05
C VAL A 239 3.93 -4.37 -0.01
N GLY A 240 2.69 -4.84 0.07
CA GLY A 240 1.49 -4.01 0.22
C GLY A 240 1.07 -3.95 1.68
N ILE A 241 0.82 -2.73 2.16
CA ILE A 241 0.25 -2.44 3.48
C ILE A 241 -1.16 -1.89 3.28
N ILE A 242 -2.13 -2.70 3.66
CA ILE A 242 -3.56 -2.37 3.65
C ILE A 242 -4.03 -2.25 5.11
N PHE A 243 -4.87 -1.26 5.41
CA PHE A 243 -5.13 -0.86 6.79
C PHE A 243 -6.40 -1.45 7.44
N HIS A 244 -7.33 -1.97 6.64
CA HIS A 244 -8.50 -2.73 7.13
C HIS A 244 -8.23 -4.23 7.05
N ASP A 245 -8.88 -5.04 7.87
CA ASP A 245 -8.88 -6.50 7.71
C ASP A 245 -9.96 -6.95 6.72
N ALA A 246 -9.89 -8.20 6.24
CA ALA A 246 -10.86 -8.82 5.33
C ALA A 246 -11.69 -9.91 6.05
N LYS A 247 -12.87 -10.25 5.51
CA LYS A 247 -13.73 -11.35 5.99
C LYS A 247 -13.05 -12.68 5.90
#